data_AF-A0A7R9QDJ1-F1
#
_entry.id   AF-A0A7R9QDJ1-F1
#
_cell.length_a   1.000
_cell.length_b   1.000
_cell.length_c   1.000
_cell.angle_alpha   90.00
_cell.angle_beta   90.00
_cell.angle_gamma   90.00
#
_symmetry.space_group_name_H-M   'P 1'
#
loop_
_entity.id
_entity.type
_entity.pdbx_description
1 polymer ?
#
loop_
_entity_poly.entity_id
_entity_poly.type
_entity_poly.pdbx_seq_one_letter_code
_entity_poly.pdbx_strand_id
1 'polypeptide(L)'
;MYSQSIQRSGSVTDDTNLSPSPTEKPIDALIKELSYLNRILLLHVIEGDIIHQIFKQLFYFMCSSSLNNLLLRKDLCHWNKAMQIRFNLSSLEQWCREQQIPKWNECVEKLEPIIQATKLLQTRKSEEHIPTIVEMCNKLSSSQIIKILNLYTAGDEERISSNFIKMVQKHLAEQRKTEGTNTTLLMDTKYAFAFTIPYIPTDVKLQSISLPSVLVKKGLATVLKKI
;
A
#
# COMPACT_ATOMS: atom_id res chain seq x y z
N MET A 1 -30.44 48.11 -25.17
CA MET A 1 -30.93 48.15 -23.77
C MET A 1 -31.38 46.75 -23.39
N TYR A 2 -30.76 46.20 -22.34
CA TYR A 2 -31.09 45.00 -21.57
C TYR A 2 -31.05 43.61 -22.24
N SER A 3 -29.85 43.03 -22.15
CA SER A 3 -29.64 41.60 -21.88
C SER A 3 -30.36 41.17 -20.59
N GLN A 4 -31.01 40.01 -20.60
CA GLN A 4 -31.26 39.23 -19.39
C GLN A 4 -30.77 37.79 -19.59
N SER A 5 -29.64 37.54 -18.94
CA SER A 5 -29.01 36.25 -18.69
C SER A 5 -29.90 35.35 -17.83
N ILE A 6 -30.19 34.15 -18.30
CA ILE A 6 -30.78 33.10 -17.48
C ILE A 6 -29.64 32.44 -16.68
N GLN A 7 -29.52 32.83 -15.41
CA GLN A 7 -28.73 32.12 -14.42
C GLN A 7 -29.35 30.74 -14.18
N ARG A 8 -28.61 29.67 -14.47
CA ARG A 8 -28.90 28.34 -13.90
C ARG A 8 -28.03 28.15 -12.66
N SER A 9 -28.71 28.15 -11.54
CA SER A 9 -28.18 28.00 -10.19
C SER A 9 -27.51 26.65 -9.96
N GLY A 10 -26.30 26.70 -9.39
CA GLY A 10 -25.76 25.76 -8.40
C GLY A 10 -25.76 24.28 -8.75
N SER A 11 -24.67 23.81 -9.37
CA SER A 11 -24.24 22.43 -9.16
C SER A 11 -23.75 22.32 -7.71
N VAL A 12 -24.41 21.49 -6.91
CA VAL A 12 -23.89 21.07 -5.60
C VAL A 12 -22.74 20.10 -5.86
N THR A 13 -21.57 20.63 -6.14
CA THR A 13 -20.30 19.94 -5.90
C THR A 13 -19.96 20.22 -4.44
N ASP A 14 -20.42 19.33 -3.57
CA ASP A 14 -20.02 19.33 -2.16
C ASP A 14 -18.52 19.00 -2.07
N ASP A 15 -17.83 19.69 -1.18
CA ASP A 15 -16.38 19.90 -1.15
C ASP A 15 -15.55 18.60 -1.07
N THR A 16 -15.02 18.13 -2.20
CA THR A 16 -13.87 17.20 -2.23
C THR A 16 -12.67 17.86 -2.88
N ASN A 17 -12.29 19.06 -2.44
CA ASN A 17 -10.94 19.57 -2.67
C ASN A 17 -10.00 18.98 -1.62
N LEU A 18 -9.50 17.77 -1.89
CA LEU A 18 -8.26 17.27 -1.30
C LEU A 18 -7.07 18.00 -1.93
N SER A 19 -7.05 19.33 -1.85
CA SER A 19 -5.85 20.11 -2.09
C SER A 19 -4.97 19.97 -0.85
N PRO A 20 -3.75 19.39 -0.96
CA PRO A 20 -2.87 19.22 0.19
C PRO A 20 -2.55 20.59 0.79
N SER A 21 -2.74 20.73 2.10
CA SER A 21 -2.27 21.92 2.82
C SER A 21 -0.75 22.00 2.68
N PRO A 22 -0.15 23.20 2.47
CA PRO A 22 1.30 23.36 2.30
C PRO A 22 2.14 22.89 3.52
N THR A 23 1.50 22.50 4.63
CA THR A 23 2.12 21.96 5.84
C THR A 23 1.76 20.50 6.16
N GLU A 24 0.92 19.84 5.36
CA GLU A 24 0.50 18.45 5.61
C GLU A 24 1.64 17.49 5.27
N LYS A 25 2.01 16.60 6.21
CA LYS A 25 3.02 15.59 5.92
C LYS A 25 2.45 14.63 4.86
N PRO A 26 3.25 14.19 3.87
CA PRO A 26 2.74 13.32 2.80
C PRO A 26 2.08 12.02 3.28
N ILE A 27 2.52 11.49 4.43
CA ILE A 27 1.92 10.32 5.05
C ILE A 27 0.51 10.59 5.59
N ASP A 28 0.25 11.79 6.12
CA ASP A 28 -1.06 12.18 6.64
C ASP A 28 -2.06 12.31 5.48
N ALA A 29 -1.62 12.87 4.35
CA ALA A 29 -2.42 12.95 3.13
C ALA A 29 -2.77 11.54 2.59
N LEU A 30 -1.80 10.60 2.58
CA LEU A 30 -2.06 9.21 2.19
C LEU A 30 -3.07 8.55 3.13
N ILE A 31 -2.91 8.71 4.44
CA ILE A 31 -3.84 8.17 5.45
C ILE A 31 -5.25 8.76 5.26
N LYS A 32 -5.35 10.04 4.95
CA LYS A 32 -6.62 10.72 4.67
C LYS A 32 -7.33 10.11 3.46
N GLU A 33 -6.61 9.85 2.37
CA GLU A 33 -7.16 9.18 1.18
C GLU A 33 -7.60 7.74 1.47
N LEU A 34 -6.79 6.97 2.20
CA LEU A 34 -7.15 5.60 2.61
C LEU A 34 -8.39 5.60 3.52
N SER A 35 -8.49 6.58 4.43
CA SER A 35 -9.65 6.75 5.31
C SER A 35 -10.90 7.12 4.51
N TYR A 36 -10.77 7.99 3.52
CA TYR A 36 -11.86 8.37 2.63
C TYR A 36 -12.37 7.17 1.86
N LEU A 37 -11.48 6.35 1.29
CA LEU A 37 -11.83 5.10 0.62
C LEU A 37 -12.54 4.14 1.57
N ASN A 38 -11.99 3.90 2.77
CA ASN A 38 -12.60 3.00 3.76
C ASN A 38 -14.03 3.45 4.11
N ARG A 39 -14.23 4.75 4.33
CA ARG A 39 -15.54 5.33 4.62
C ARG A 39 -16.54 5.10 3.49
N ILE A 40 -16.13 5.25 2.23
CA ILE A 40 -16.99 4.95 1.07
C ILE A 40 -17.39 3.47 1.05
N LEU A 41 -16.42 2.56 1.25
CA LEU A 41 -16.69 1.13 1.26
C LEU A 41 -17.69 0.75 2.35
N LEU A 42 -17.52 1.30 3.56
CA LEU A 42 -18.45 1.08 4.67
C LEU A 42 -19.83 1.70 4.41
N LEU A 43 -19.89 2.89 3.81
CA LEU A 43 -21.16 3.54 3.46
C LEU A 43 -21.97 2.73 2.43
N HIS A 44 -21.28 2.06 1.50
CA HIS A 44 -21.90 1.17 0.52
C HIS A 44 -22.13 -0.26 1.05
N VAL A 45 -21.90 -0.51 2.34
CA VAL A 45 -22.12 -1.81 2.99
C VAL A 45 -21.32 -2.91 2.28
N ILE A 46 -20.10 -2.59 1.85
CA ILE A 46 -19.21 -3.56 1.24
C ILE A 46 -18.73 -4.55 2.29
N GLU A 47 -18.77 -5.82 1.94
CA GLU A 47 -18.45 -6.93 2.83
C GLU A 47 -16.98 -6.97 3.24
N GLY A 48 -16.72 -7.42 4.47
CA GLY A 48 -15.39 -7.35 5.07
C GLY A 48 -14.30 -8.10 4.28
N ASP A 49 -14.65 -9.23 3.66
CA ASP A 49 -13.70 -9.98 2.81
C ASP A 49 -13.36 -9.24 1.51
N ILE A 50 -14.29 -8.44 0.98
CA ILE A 50 -14.01 -7.59 -0.20
C ILE A 50 -13.13 -6.41 0.22
N ILE A 51 -13.45 -5.76 1.34
CA ILE A 51 -12.63 -4.68 1.92
C ILE A 51 -11.20 -5.17 2.16
N HIS A 52 -11.05 -6.35 2.77
CA HIS A 52 -9.75 -6.99 2.98
C HIS A 52 -8.96 -7.14 1.67
N GLN A 53 -9.59 -7.72 0.63
CA GLN A 53 -8.94 -7.93 -0.66
C GLN A 53 -8.49 -6.62 -1.32
N ILE A 54 -9.31 -5.55 -1.22
CA ILE A 54 -8.96 -4.22 -1.73
C ILE A 54 -7.72 -3.68 -0.99
N PHE A 55 -7.72 -3.68 0.34
CA PHE A 55 -6.59 -3.14 1.10
C PHE A 55 -5.33 -4.01 0.97
N LYS A 56 -5.47 -5.34 0.86
CA LYS A 56 -4.35 -6.24 0.56
C LYS A 56 -3.68 -5.90 -0.77
N GLN A 57 -4.47 -5.60 -1.80
CA GLN A 57 -3.96 -5.15 -3.10
C GLN A 57 -3.29 -3.77 -3.01
N LEU A 58 -3.90 -2.82 -2.32
CA LEU A 58 -3.33 -1.48 -2.14
C LEU A 58 -1.99 -1.52 -1.39
N PHE A 59 -1.88 -2.32 -0.33
CA PHE A 59 -0.66 -2.44 0.46
C PHE A 59 0.47 -3.09 -0.33
N TYR A 60 0.14 -4.08 -1.16
CA TYR A 60 1.11 -4.64 -2.11
C TYR A 60 1.58 -3.59 -3.14
N PHE A 61 0.66 -2.80 -3.69
CA PHE A 61 1.01 -1.72 -4.63
C PHE A 61 1.90 -0.65 -3.97
N MET A 62 1.59 -0.25 -2.74
CA MET A 62 2.42 0.68 -1.97
C MET A 62 3.82 0.11 -1.70
N CYS A 63 3.91 -1.17 -1.31
CA CYS A 63 5.19 -1.84 -1.09
C CYS A 63 6.03 -1.90 -2.36
N SER A 64 5.47 -2.45 -3.44
CA SER A 64 6.17 -2.62 -4.72
C SER A 64 6.63 -1.27 -5.29
N SER A 65 5.78 -0.25 -5.26
CA SER A 65 6.13 1.09 -5.71
C SER A 65 7.23 1.72 -4.85
N SER A 66 7.14 1.62 -3.53
CA SER A 66 8.13 2.20 -2.61
C SER A 66 9.48 1.49 -2.70
N LEU A 67 9.47 0.16 -2.74
CA LEU A 67 10.69 -0.64 -2.85
C LEU A 67 11.37 -0.43 -4.20
N ASN A 68 10.62 -0.36 -5.30
CA ASN A 68 11.18 -0.07 -6.62
C ASN A 68 11.85 1.32 -6.63
N ASN A 69 11.22 2.33 -6.04
CA ASN A 69 11.83 3.66 -5.91
C ASN A 69 13.12 3.61 -5.09
N LEU A 70 13.14 2.87 -3.98
CA LEU A 70 14.34 2.67 -3.16
C LEU A 70 15.47 1.98 -3.96
N LEU A 71 15.16 0.96 -4.74
CA LEU A 71 16.12 0.19 -5.54
C LEU A 71 16.69 0.94 -6.75
N LEU A 72 16.03 2.03 -7.16
CA LEU A 72 16.43 2.85 -8.31
C LEU A 72 17.13 4.15 -7.90
N ARG A 73 17.06 4.56 -6.63
CA ARG A 73 17.50 5.88 -6.17
C ARG A 73 18.46 5.81 -4.98
N LYS A 74 19.73 6.14 -5.24
CA LYS A 74 20.79 6.19 -4.21
C LYS A 74 20.49 7.18 -3.08
N ASP A 75 19.81 8.29 -3.37
CA ASP A 75 19.48 9.33 -2.40
C ASP A 75 18.44 8.91 -1.35
N LEU A 76 17.83 7.73 -1.53
CA LEU A 76 16.90 7.14 -0.58
C LEU A 76 17.56 6.07 0.31
N CYS A 77 18.76 5.60 -0.03
CA CYS A 77 19.44 4.48 0.63
C CYS A 77 20.38 4.93 1.74
N HIS A 78 19.84 5.55 2.79
CA HIS A 78 20.62 5.94 3.98
C HIS A 78 19.79 5.83 5.26
N TRP A 79 20.47 5.80 6.41
CA TRP A 79 19.86 5.56 7.72
C TRP A 79 18.66 6.47 8.03
N ASN A 80 18.79 7.80 7.82
CA ASN A 80 17.71 8.76 8.12
C ASN A 80 16.42 8.51 7.30
N LYS A 81 16.55 8.18 6.01
CA LYS A 81 15.43 7.78 5.14
C LYS A 81 14.81 6.49 5.63
N ALA A 82 15.63 5.50 6.01
CA ALA A 82 15.11 4.24 6.53
C ALA A 82 14.26 4.45 7.78
N MET A 83 14.70 5.34 8.69
CA MET A 83 13.93 5.72 9.88
C MET A 83 12.62 6.43 9.52
N GLN A 84 12.65 7.36 8.57
CA GLN A 84 11.46 8.05 8.08
C GLN A 84 10.45 7.08 7.44
N ILE A 85 10.91 6.17 6.58
CA ILE A 85 10.06 5.15 5.95
C ILE A 85 9.47 4.24 7.02
N ARG A 86 10.26 3.81 8.01
CA ARG A 86 9.77 2.97 9.10
C ARG A 86 8.68 3.65 9.92
N PHE A 87 8.84 4.93 10.25
CA PHE A 87 7.80 5.71 10.91
C PHE A 87 6.51 5.73 10.08
N ASN A 88 6.61 6.04 8.78
CA ASN A 88 5.44 6.05 7.89
C ASN A 88 4.72 4.69 7.83
N LEU A 89 5.49 3.59 7.76
CA LEU A 89 4.93 2.23 7.76
C LEU A 89 4.23 1.91 9.09
N SER A 90 4.80 2.33 10.22
CA SER A 90 4.15 2.20 11.53
C SER A 90 2.86 3.02 11.63
N SER A 91 2.80 4.21 11.04
CA SER A 91 1.57 5.00 10.95
C SER A 91 0.49 4.30 10.12
N LEU A 92 0.86 3.65 9.01
CA LEU A 92 -0.09 2.85 8.20
C LEU A 92 -0.60 1.62 8.96
N GLU A 93 0.27 0.92 9.68
CA GLU A 93 -0.12 -0.22 10.52
C GLU A 93 -1.10 0.21 11.63
N GLN A 94 -0.74 1.28 12.36
CA GLN A 94 -1.58 1.86 13.40
C GLN A 94 -2.96 2.27 12.83
N TRP A 95 -2.97 2.95 11.69
CA TRP A 95 -4.19 3.34 10.99
C TRP A 95 -5.09 2.13 10.65
N CYS A 96 -4.52 1.03 10.16
CA CYS A 96 -5.32 -0.17 9.86
C CYS A 96 -6.02 -0.73 11.11
N ARG A 97 -5.35 -0.70 12.26
CA ARG A 97 -5.89 -1.16 13.54
C ARG A 97 -7.01 -0.23 14.02
N GLU A 98 -6.79 1.08 13.93
CA GLU A 98 -7.77 2.10 14.34
C GLU A 98 -9.03 2.08 13.47
N GLN A 99 -8.88 1.89 12.16
CA GLN A 99 -10.00 1.76 11.21
C GLN A 99 -10.64 0.36 11.19
N GLN A 100 -10.15 -0.57 12.02
CA GLN A 100 -10.63 -1.95 12.10
C GLN A 100 -10.68 -2.65 10.73
N ILE A 101 -9.64 -2.44 9.90
CA ILE A 101 -9.57 -3.07 8.58
C ILE A 101 -9.64 -4.60 8.73
N PRO A 102 -10.53 -5.30 8.00
CA PRO A 102 -10.65 -6.75 8.10
C PRO A 102 -9.33 -7.45 7.73
N LYS A 103 -8.89 -8.40 8.57
CA LYS A 103 -7.62 -9.13 8.43
C LYS A 103 -6.43 -8.19 8.18
N TRP A 104 -6.38 -7.06 8.89
CA TRP A 104 -5.36 -6.02 8.69
C TRP A 104 -3.91 -6.53 8.74
N ASN A 105 -3.64 -7.56 9.55
CA ASN A 105 -2.34 -8.20 9.68
C ASN A 105 -1.85 -8.76 8.34
N GLU A 106 -2.73 -9.37 7.54
CA GLU A 106 -2.39 -9.87 6.21
C GLU A 106 -2.13 -8.75 5.20
N CYS A 107 -2.79 -7.59 5.37
CA CYS A 107 -2.54 -6.40 4.55
C CYS A 107 -1.16 -5.82 4.87
N VAL A 108 -0.85 -5.63 6.15
CA VAL A 108 0.44 -5.10 6.63
C VAL A 108 1.59 -6.04 6.26
N GLU A 109 1.39 -7.36 6.27
CA GLU A 109 2.40 -8.33 5.82
C GLU A 109 2.85 -8.08 4.36
N LYS A 110 2.01 -7.46 3.51
CA LYS A 110 2.40 -7.09 2.14
C LYS A 110 3.47 -6.00 2.09
N LEU A 111 3.67 -5.26 3.17
CA LEU A 111 4.72 -4.26 3.32
C LEU A 111 6.04 -4.88 3.81
N GLU A 112 6.09 -6.18 4.12
CA GLU A 112 7.28 -6.81 4.71
C GLU A 112 8.56 -6.64 3.86
N PRO A 113 8.54 -6.69 2.51
CA PRO A 113 9.74 -6.41 1.72
C PRO A 113 10.35 -5.02 1.97
N ILE A 114 9.53 -3.95 2.00
CA ILE A 114 10.03 -2.60 2.29
C ILE A 114 10.43 -2.45 3.77
N ILE A 115 9.71 -3.11 4.69
CA ILE A 115 10.09 -3.17 6.11
C ILE A 115 11.49 -3.77 6.25
N GLN A 116 11.75 -4.92 5.63
CA GLN A 116 13.07 -5.56 5.67
C GLN A 116 14.16 -4.72 5.00
N ALA A 117 13.85 -4.04 3.89
CA ALA A 117 14.78 -3.11 3.26
C ALA A 117 15.17 -1.96 4.19
N THR A 118 14.23 -1.38 4.94
CA THR A 118 14.54 -0.34 5.93
C THR A 118 15.34 -0.88 7.11
N LYS A 119 15.06 -2.12 7.57
CA LYS A 119 15.86 -2.78 8.62
C LYS A 119 17.29 -3.00 8.13
N LEU A 120 17.48 -3.50 6.91
CA LEU A 120 18.78 -3.68 6.26
C LEU A 120 19.59 -2.38 6.23
N LEU A 121 18.95 -1.25 5.92
CA LEU A 121 19.61 0.06 5.94
C LEU A 121 20.03 0.50 7.37
N GLN A 122 19.33 0.06 8.41
CA GLN A 122 19.60 0.39 9.81
C GLN A 122 20.57 -0.58 10.51
N THR A 123 20.75 -1.80 10.02
CA THR A 123 21.65 -2.80 10.62
C THR A 123 23.12 -2.41 10.44
N ARG A 124 23.95 -2.64 11.46
CA ARG A 124 25.41 -2.46 11.36
C ARG A 124 26.01 -3.36 10.27
N LYS A 125 26.94 -2.81 9.49
CA LYS A 125 27.55 -3.48 8.33
C LYS A 125 28.88 -4.15 8.68
N SER A 126 28.87 -4.92 9.76
CA SER A 126 30.02 -5.70 10.26
C SER A 126 29.91 -7.16 9.83
N GLU A 127 31.05 -7.84 9.63
CA GLU A 127 31.08 -9.25 9.18
C GLU A 127 30.30 -10.20 10.11
N GLU A 128 30.35 -9.95 11.42
CA GLU A 128 29.59 -10.69 12.44
C GLU A 128 28.07 -10.64 12.26
N HIS A 129 27.55 -9.60 11.59
CA HIS A 129 26.12 -9.40 11.38
C HIS A 129 25.62 -9.97 10.05
N ILE A 130 26.49 -10.51 9.20
CA ILE A 130 26.10 -11.09 7.91
C ILE A 130 25.03 -12.19 8.05
N PRO A 131 25.16 -13.17 8.97
CA PRO A 131 24.13 -14.20 9.12
C PRO A 131 22.78 -13.62 9.51
N THR A 132 22.76 -12.67 10.46
CA THR A 132 21.54 -11.98 10.90
C THR A 132 20.89 -11.18 9.76
N ILE A 133 21.70 -10.52 8.92
CA ILE A 133 21.19 -9.79 7.75
C ILE A 133 20.47 -10.74 6.79
N VAL A 134 21.06 -11.90 6.51
CA VAL A 134 20.52 -12.87 5.56
C VAL A 134 19.23 -13.50 6.08
N GLU A 135 19.17 -13.83 7.36
CA GLU A 135 17.99 -14.38 8.03
C GLU A 135 16.84 -13.36 8.09
N MET A 136 17.15 -12.11 8.45
CA MET A 136 16.17 -11.02 8.54
C MET A 136 15.55 -10.67 7.19
N CYS A 137 16.31 -10.73 6.09
CA CYS A 137 15.87 -10.29 4.76
C CYS A 137 15.23 -11.41 3.92
N ASN A 138 14.36 -12.24 4.51
CA ASN A 138 13.78 -13.41 3.87
C ASN A 138 12.63 -13.11 2.87
N LYS A 139 12.09 -11.89 2.84
CA LYS A 139 11.10 -11.42 1.85
C LYS A 139 11.72 -10.58 0.74
N LEU A 140 13.05 -10.38 0.77
CA LEU A 140 13.82 -9.74 -0.29
C LEU A 140 14.60 -10.81 -1.07
N SER A 141 14.69 -10.66 -2.39
CA SER A 141 15.59 -11.48 -3.20
C SER A 141 17.05 -11.14 -2.94
N SER A 142 17.95 -12.09 -3.18
CA SER A 142 19.40 -11.87 -3.09
C SER A 142 19.86 -10.64 -3.91
N SER A 143 19.32 -10.46 -5.12
CA SER A 143 19.63 -9.31 -5.99
C SER A 143 19.20 -7.97 -5.38
N GLN A 144 18.05 -7.92 -4.71
CA GLN A 144 17.57 -6.72 -4.03
C GLN A 144 18.44 -6.35 -2.84
N ILE A 145 18.83 -7.33 -2.02
CA ILE A 145 19.73 -7.10 -0.87
C ILE A 145 21.05 -6.50 -1.34
N ILE A 146 21.69 -7.14 -2.33
CA ILE A 146 22.96 -6.66 -2.90
C ILE A 146 22.79 -5.27 -3.53
N LYS A 147 21.69 -4.99 -4.22
CA LYS A 147 21.42 -3.67 -4.79
C LYS A 147 21.31 -2.59 -3.72
N ILE A 148 20.56 -2.84 -2.65
CA ILE A 148 20.39 -1.90 -1.53
C ILE A 148 21.74 -1.62 -0.87
N LEU A 149 22.56 -2.65 -0.61
CA LEU A 149 23.88 -2.48 -0.02
C LEU A 149 24.83 -1.67 -0.92
N ASN A 150 24.77 -1.86 -2.24
CA ASN A 150 25.56 -1.06 -3.19
C ASN A 150 25.11 0.41 -3.28
N LEU A 151 23.82 0.67 -3.11
CA LEU A 151 23.29 2.03 -3.12
C LEU A 151 23.46 2.76 -1.78
N TYR A 152 23.84 2.04 -0.72
CA TYR A 152 23.95 2.60 0.62
C TYR A 152 24.93 3.77 0.66
N THR A 153 24.43 4.95 1.01
CA THR A 153 25.27 6.11 1.27
C THR A 153 25.47 6.26 2.77
N ALA A 154 26.67 5.92 3.22
CA ALA A 154 27.14 6.22 4.54
C ALA A 154 27.14 7.75 4.73
N GLY A 155 26.23 8.24 5.58
CA GLY A 155 26.24 9.62 6.05
C GLY A 155 27.41 9.80 7.01
N ASP A 156 27.13 9.75 8.32
CA ASP A 156 28.14 9.75 9.38
C ASP A 156 28.67 8.33 9.70
N GLU A 157 28.17 7.31 9.03
CA GLU A 157 28.61 5.92 9.19
C GLU A 157 29.84 5.59 8.34
N GLU A 158 30.44 4.41 8.57
CA GLU A 158 31.49 3.89 7.69
C GLU A 158 30.91 3.44 6.34
N ARG A 159 31.64 3.74 5.27
CA ARG A 159 31.28 3.24 3.93
C ARG A 159 31.37 1.73 3.91
N ILE A 160 30.37 1.11 3.31
CA ILE A 160 30.37 -0.34 3.11
C ILE A 160 31.54 -0.71 2.19
N SER A 161 32.41 -1.59 2.69
CA SER A 161 33.51 -2.14 1.90
C SER A 161 32.98 -3.06 0.81
N SER A 162 33.62 -3.04 -0.36
CA SER A 162 33.32 -3.99 -1.44
C SER A 162 33.55 -5.45 -1.01
N ASN A 163 34.45 -5.70 -0.05
CA ASN A 163 34.65 -7.03 0.52
C ASN A 163 33.44 -7.51 1.34
N PHE A 164 32.83 -6.62 2.13
CA PHE A 164 31.62 -6.94 2.88
C PHE A 164 30.48 -7.38 1.94
N ILE A 165 30.27 -6.65 0.83
CA ILE A 165 29.24 -6.98 -0.16
C ILE A 165 29.51 -8.36 -0.79
N LYS A 166 30.78 -8.67 -1.12
CA LYS A 166 31.17 -10.00 -1.64
C LYS A 166 30.90 -11.11 -0.62
N MET A 167 31.16 -10.88 0.67
CA MET A 167 30.87 -11.86 1.73
C MET A 167 29.38 -12.10 1.89
N VAL A 168 28.56 -11.04 1.88
CA VAL A 168 27.09 -11.16 1.90
C VAL A 168 26.60 -11.95 0.69
N GLN A 169 27.11 -11.65 -0.50
CA GLN A 169 26.76 -12.37 -1.72
C GLN A 169 27.10 -13.86 -1.65
N LYS A 170 28.28 -14.20 -1.12
CA LYS A 170 28.69 -15.60 -0.88
C LYS A 170 27.74 -16.29 0.10
N HIS A 171 27.41 -15.65 1.21
CA HIS A 171 26.52 -16.22 2.22
C HIS A 171 25.10 -16.43 1.70
N LEU A 172 24.58 -15.47 0.91
CA LEU A 172 23.29 -15.59 0.22
C LEU A 172 23.29 -16.78 -0.76
N ALA A 173 24.35 -16.97 -1.54
CA ALA A 173 24.46 -18.08 -2.47
C ALA A 173 24.55 -19.45 -1.77
N GLU A 174 25.17 -19.51 -0.59
CA GLU A 174 25.28 -20.73 0.20
C GLU A 174 23.95 -21.11 0.88
N GLN A 175 23.24 -20.13 1.43
CA GLN A 175 21.99 -20.32 2.17
C GLN A 175 20.77 -20.52 1.24
N ARG A 176 20.77 -19.86 0.07
CA ARG A 176 19.60 -19.80 -0.83
C ARG A 176 19.81 -20.56 -2.13
N LYS A 177 20.42 -21.76 -2.06
CA LYS A 177 20.68 -22.62 -3.23
C LYS A 177 19.43 -22.98 -4.04
N THR A 178 18.25 -22.90 -3.43
CA THR A 178 16.93 -23.15 -4.03
C THR A 178 16.22 -21.90 -4.55
N GLU A 179 16.73 -20.69 -4.29
CA GLU A 179 16.37 -19.51 -5.09
C GLU A 179 16.99 -19.73 -6.48
N GLY A 180 16.34 -20.53 -7.34
CA GLY A 180 16.65 -20.56 -8.77
C GLY A 180 16.72 -19.13 -9.27
N THR A 181 17.63 -18.84 -10.21
CA THR A 181 18.07 -17.49 -10.65
C THR A 181 16.93 -16.48 -10.86
N ASN A 182 16.33 -15.98 -9.79
CA ASN A 182 15.24 -15.04 -9.84
C ASN A 182 15.90 -13.67 -9.93
N THR A 183 16.21 -13.32 -11.18
CA THR A 183 16.94 -12.11 -11.58
C THR A 183 16.07 -10.86 -11.53
N THR A 184 14.78 -10.99 -11.21
CA THR A 184 13.84 -9.88 -11.12
C THR A 184 14.17 -8.99 -9.93
N LEU A 185 14.88 -7.90 -10.20
CA LEU A 185 15.26 -6.90 -9.21
C LEU A 185 14.04 -6.13 -8.68
N LEU A 186 13.12 -5.78 -9.56
CA LEU A 186 11.94 -4.97 -9.24
C LEU A 186 10.73 -5.85 -8.95
N MET A 187 9.87 -5.37 -8.06
CA MET A 187 8.55 -5.96 -7.85
C MET A 187 7.60 -5.54 -8.97
N ASP A 188 6.70 -6.43 -9.39
CA ASP A 188 5.68 -6.12 -10.38
C ASP A 188 4.57 -5.25 -9.77
N THR A 189 4.53 -3.97 -10.13
CA THR A 189 3.49 -3.04 -9.64
C THR A 189 2.13 -3.28 -10.28
N LYS A 190 2.05 -4.06 -11.37
CA LYS A 190 0.81 -4.41 -12.07
C LYS A 190 0.24 -5.75 -11.61
N TYR A 191 0.94 -6.47 -10.74
CA TYR A 191 0.45 -7.71 -10.18
C TYR A 191 -0.86 -7.48 -9.42
N ALA A 192 -1.84 -8.34 -9.69
CA ALA A 192 -3.14 -8.35 -9.02
C ALA A 192 -3.35 -9.71 -8.35
N PHE A 193 -3.73 -9.71 -7.07
CA PHE A 193 -4.20 -10.93 -6.42
C PHE A 193 -5.50 -11.42 -7.07
N ALA A 194 -5.71 -12.74 -7.09
CA ALA A 194 -6.98 -13.30 -7.50
C ALA A 194 -8.10 -12.76 -6.61
N PHE A 195 -9.11 -12.16 -7.23
CA PHE A 195 -10.23 -11.55 -6.53
C PHE A 195 -11.38 -12.56 -6.45
N THR A 196 -11.92 -12.75 -5.25
CA THR A 196 -13.00 -13.68 -4.97
C THR A 196 -14.17 -12.94 -4.33
N ILE A 197 -15.38 -13.15 -4.88
CA ILE A 197 -16.62 -12.64 -4.31
C ILE A 197 -17.36 -13.83 -3.68
N PRO A 198 -17.32 -13.99 -2.35
CA PRO A 198 -18.08 -15.05 -1.70
C PRO A 198 -19.59 -14.81 -1.86
N TYR A 199 -20.36 -15.89 -1.92
CA TYR A 199 -21.82 -15.79 -1.84
C TYR A 199 -22.22 -15.41 -0.42
N ILE A 200 -22.89 -14.27 -0.27
CA ILE A 200 -23.34 -13.75 1.01
C ILE A 200 -24.86 -13.55 0.91
N PRO A 201 -25.67 -14.39 1.58
CA PRO A 201 -27.11 -14.24 1.54
C PRO A 201 -27.53 -12.96 2.27
N THR A 202 -28.58 -12.31 1.78
CA THR A 202 -29.14 -11.11 2.41
C THR A 202 -30.44 -11.47 3.13
N ASP A 203 -30.58 -11.02 4.38
CA ASP A 203 -31.82 -11.20 5.17
C ASP A 203 -32.94 -10.22 4.78
N VAL A 204 -32.70 -9.37 3.79
CA VAL A 204 -33.68 -8.40 3.29
C VAL A 204 -34.81 -9.15 2.60
N LYS A 205 -35.98 -9.14 3.24
CA LYS A 205 -37.20 -9.69 2.66
C LYS A 205 -37.65 -8.81 1.50
N LEU A 206 -37.68 -9.37 0.29
CA LEU A 206 -38.07 -8.63 -0.93
C LEU A 206 -39.44 -7.95 -0.78
N GLN A 207 -40.38 -8.59 -0.08
CA GLN A 207 -41.72 -8.04 0.19
C GLN A 207 -41.72 -6.76 1.04
N SER A 208 -40.67 -6.50 1.82
CA SER A 208 -40.57 -5.30 2.67
C SER A 208 -39.86 -4.12 2.00
N ILE A 209 -39.34 -4.32 0.79
CA ILE A 209 -38.64 -3.26 0.06
C ILE A 209 -39.67 -2.28 -0.49
N SER A 210 -39.54 -1.01 -0.12
CA SER A 210 -40.32 0.09 -0.70
C SER A 210 -39.45 0.94 -1.62
N LEU A 211 -40.02 1.41 -2.73
CA LEU A 211 -39.30 2.23 -3.69
C LEU A 211 -39.34 3.71 -3.27
N PRO A 212 -38.19 4.39 -3.19
CA PRO A 212 -38.14 5.84 -3.01
C PRO A 212 -38.92 6.57 -4.12
N SER A 213 -39.73 7.56 -3.74
CA SER A 213 -40.60 8.31 -4.65
C SER A 213 -39.85 8.98 -5.82
N VAL A 214 -38.58 9.35 -5.61
CA VAL A 214 -37.69 9.91 -6.65
C VAL A 214 -37.43 8.89 -7.77
N LEU A 215 -37.22 7.62 -7.43
CA LEU A 215 -36.97 6.56 -8.42
C LEU A 215 -38.27 6.17 -9.15
N VAL A 216 -39.40 6.22 -8.45
CA VAL A 216 -40.73 6.04 -9.04
C VAL A 216 -40.99 7.11 -10.11
N LYS A 217 -40.70 8.38 -9.81
CA LYS A 217 -40.84 9.51 -10.75
C LYS A 217 -39.94 9.38 -11.99
N LYS A 218 -38.80 8.68 -11.88
CA LYS A 218 -37.91 8.36 -13.00
C LYS A 218 -38.33 7.14 -13.82
N GLY A 219 -39.53 6.57 -13.55
CA GLY A 219 -40.11 5.50 -14.35
C GLY A 219 -39.73 4.08 -13.91
N LEU A 220 -39.00 3.90 -12.80
CA LEU A 220 -38.60 2.56 -12.33
C LEU A 220 -39.81 1.68 -11.94
N ALA A 221 -40.88 2.30 -11.44
CA ALA A 221 -42.12 1.60 -11.10
C ALA A 221 -42.81 0.95 -12.31
N THR A 222 -42.57 1.45 -13.53
CA THR A 222 -43.14 0.92 -14.76
C THR A 222 -42.43 -0.36 -15.22
N VAL A 223 -41.16 -0.53 -14.86
CA VAL A 223 -40.34 -1.70 -15.19
C VAL A 223 -40.62 -2.84 -14.22
N LEU A 224 -40.75 -2.54 -12.91
CA LEU A 224 -40.94 -3.56 -11.88
C LEU A 224 -42.37 -4.14 -11.82
N LYS A 225 -43.36 -3.49 -12.41
CA LYS A 225 -44.73 -4.04 -12.55
C LYS A 225 -44.86 -5.14 -13.61
N LYS A 226 -43.81 -5.40 -14.40
CA LYS A 226 -43.81 -6.40 -15.50
C LYS A 226 -43.16 -7.74 -15.14
N ILE A 227 -42.79 -7.94 -13.88
CA ILE A 227 -42.26 -9.20 -13.33
C ILE A 227 -43.30 -9.73 -12.36
#